data_AF-A0A132B7X8-F1
#
_entry.id   AF-A0A132B7X8-F1
#
_cell.length_a   1.000
_cell.length_b   1.000
_cell.length_c   1.000
_cell.angle_alpha   90.00
_cell.angle_beta   90.00
_cell.angle_gamma   90.00
#
_symmetry.space_group_name_H-M   'P 1'
#
loop_
_entity.id
_entity.type
_entity.pdbx_description
1 polymer ?
#
loop_
_entity_poly.entity_id
_entity_poly.type
_entity_poly.pdbx_seq_one_letter_code
_entity_poly.pdbx_strand_id
1 'polypeptide(L)'
;MALEEKIRYMQIAMSWSCALLILYNAMTNTLYTACTGDSRGVLGQQNSDGTWAVVTLSKDQTGDNEEEIARLQQEHPNEEAAIKNGKVLGMTVSCAFGDFPWKSSYDTQLELGKRFFTRRPMEKSENLTPPYLIAKPVVTVRKLELQSFLILATDGLWEVCTNREVVDLVVRWLEAQPDSTKEMKMTPMTVWWKSEPQQEANYAPEFDFLQRWNEFDVRFREERTVIQDLNNVAVHLLRNACGGNHRELLAGKLAFQPPYSRAVRDDMTIQVIFFNMPDLSR
;
A
#
# COMPACT_ATOMS: atom_id res chain seq x y z
N MET A 1 12.87 35.17 7.26
CA MET A 1 11.65 34.34 7.18
C MET A 1 10.65 34.85 8.19
N ALA A 2 9.48 35.26 7.72
CA ALA A 2 8.38 35.75 8.54
C ALA A 2 7.76 34.62 9.39
N LEU A 3 6.92 34.96 10.38
CA LEU A 3 6.34 33.95 11.28
C LEU A 3 5.41 33.00 10.52
N GLU A 4 4.61 33.51 9.59
CA GLU A 4 3.71 32.73 8.75
C GLU A 4 4.45 31.68 7.90
N GLU A 5 5.62 32.03 7.38
CA GLU A 5 6.46 31.10 6.61
C GLU A 5 7.01 30.01 7.53
N LYS A 6 7.51 30.37 8.72
CA LYS A 6 7.99 29.40 9.71
C LYS A 6 6.89 28.42 10.12
N ILE A 7 5.67 28.91 10.36
CA ILE A 7 4.52 28.07 10.71
C ILE A 7 4.20 27.08 9.59
N ARG A 8 4.26 27.48 8.32
CA ARG A 8 4.04 26.57 7.18
C ARG A 8 5.11 25.47 7.11
N TYR A 9 6.38 25.79 7.34
CA TYR A 9 7.43 24.76 7.43
C TYR A 9 7.21 23.82 8.62
N MET A 10 6.78 24.36 9.77
CA MET A 10 6.45 23.53 10.93
C MET A 10 5.25 22.63 10.66
N GLN A 11 4.23 23.08 9.93
CA GLN A 11 3.12 22.21 9.51
C GLN A 11 3.63 21.03 8.67
N ILE A 12 4.54 21.25 7.72
CA ILE A 12 5.14 20.18 6.93
C ILE A 12 5.92 19.20 7.81
N ALA A 13 6.70 19.69 8.77
CA ALA A 13 7.47 18.85 9.68
C ALA A 13 6.59 18.03 10.65
N MET A 14 5.43 18.57 11.03
CA MET A 14 4.46 17.93 11.93
C MET A 14 3.52 16.97 11.20
N SER A 15 3.28 17.18 9.90
CA SER A 15 2.65 16.20 9.03
C SER A 15 3.61 15.04 8.76
N TRP A 16 3.12 13.99 8.11
CA TRP A 16 3.93 12.85 7.72
C TRP A 16 3.51 12.28 6.37
N SER A 17 4.39 11.48 5.79
CA SER A 17 4.13 10.78 4.54
C SER A 17 5.08 9.60 4.37
N CYS A 18 4.53 8.48 3.91
CA CYS A 18 5.30 7.38 3.32
C CYS A 18 5.75 7.76 1.89
N ALA A 19 6.84 7.16 1.42
CA ALA A 19 7.32 7.32 0.06
C ALA A 19 7.72 5.98 -0.54
N LEU A 20 7.20 5.69 -1.73
CA LEU A 20 7.64 4.59 -2.57
C LEU A 20 8.09 5.17 -3.92
N LEU A 21 9.38 5.05 -4.20
CA LEU A 21 10.00 5.59 -5.41
C LEU A 21 10.52 4.45 -6.28
N ILE A 22 10.25 4.58 -7.59
CA ILE A 22 10.82 3.73 -8.63
C ILE A 22 11.68 4.57 -9.56
N LEU A 23 12.90 4.09 -9.81
CA LEU A 23 13.75 4.59 -10.89
C LEU A 23 14.04 3.43 -11.85
N TYR A 24 13.75 3.62 -13.12
CA TYR A 24 14.02 2.64 -14.17
C TYR A 24 15.10 3.14 -15.13
N ASN A 25 16.20 2.40 -15.22
CA ASN A 25 17.23 2.61 -16.21
C ASN A 25 16.97 1.72 -17.43
N ALA A 26 16.47 2.31 -18.50
CA ALA A 26 16.16 1.61 -19.75
C ALA A 26 17.40 1.10 -20.51
N MET A 27 18.58 1.70 -20.30
CA MET A 27 19.81 1.25 -20.97
C MET A 27 20.33 -0.08 -20.40
N THR A 28 20.14 -0.28 -19.09
CA THR A 28 20.60 -1.48 -18.37
C THR A 28 19.46 -2.42 -17.98
N ASN A 29 18.22 -2.07 -18.34
CA ASN A 29 16.98 -2.69 -17.87
C ASN A 29 16.98 -2.92 -16.35
N THR A 30 17.38 -1.91 -15.58
CA THR A 30 17.54 -2.01 -14.11
C THR A 30 16.51 -1.16 -13.41
N LEU A 31 15.76 -1.78 -12.52
CA LEU A 31 14.77 -1.18 -11.64
C LEU A 31 15.40 -0.97 -10.25
N TYR A 32 15.30 0.26 -9.75
CA TYR A 32 15.64 0.62 -8.38
C TYR A 32 14.36 0.98 -7.65
N THR A 33 14.12 0.33 -6.52
CA THR A 33 12.97 0.59 -5.65
C THR A 33 13.49 1.13 -4.34
N ALA A 34 13.03 2.31 -3.93
CA ALA A 34 13.32 2.91 -2.64
C ALA A 34 12.03 3.11 -1.86
N CYS A 35 11.90 2.49 -0.69
CA CYS A 35 10.71 2.52 0.14
C CYS A 35 11.03 3.10 1.53
N THR A 36 10.23 4.08 1.94
CA THR A 36 10.18 4.66 3.29
C THR A 36 8.72 4.61 3.76
N GLY A 37 8.34 3.61 4.57
CA GLY A 37 6.99 3.40 5.10
C GLY A 37 6.37 2.06 4.69
N ASP A 38 5.05 2.03 4.60
CA ASP A 38 4.21 0.83 4.36
C ASP A 38 3.51 0.81 3.00
N SER A 39 3.84 1.76 2.12
CA SER A 39 3.50 1.61 0.69
C SER A 39 4.34 0.51 0.06
N ARG A 40 3.73 -0.28 -0.83
CA ARG A 40 4.38 -1.50 -1.37
C ARG A 40 4.46 -1.51 -2.89
N GLY A 41 5.63 -1.92 -3.39
CA GLY A 41 5.86 -2.24 -4.79
C GLY A 41 5.84 -3.75 -5.03
N VAL A 42 5.03 -4.22 -5.97
CA VAL A 42 4.88 -5.64 -6.32
C VAL A 42 5.01 -5.80 -7.83
N LEU A 43 5.93 -6.68 -8.26
CA LEU A 43 6.17 -7.01 -9.66
C LEU A 43 5.44 -8.32 -10.01
N GLY A 44 4.57 -8.28 -11.00
CA GLY A 44 4.15 -9.47 -11.74
C GLY A 44 5.15 -9.73 -12.86
N GLN A 45 5.80 -10.89 -12.88
CA GLN A 45 6.78 -11.25 -13.91
C GLN A 45 6.37 -12.55 -14.60
N GLN A 46 6.32 -12.55 -15.93
CA GLN A 46 6.02 -13.76 -16.70
C GLN A 46 7.28 -14.62 -16.87
N ASN A 47 7.20 -15.87 -16.44
CA ASN A 47 8.20 -16.90 -16.64
C ASN A 47 8.22 -17.38 -18.10
N SER A 48 9.27 -18.10 -18.49
CA SER A 48 9.42 -18.66 -19.85
C SER A 48 8.33 -19.67 -20.23
N ASP A 49 7.68 -20.30 -19.25
CA ASP A 49 6.57 -21.24 -19.45
C ASP A 49 5.20 -20.53 -19.58
N GLY A 50 5.18 -19.19 -19.54
CA GLY A 50 3.98 -18.36 -19.63
C GLY A 50 3.31 -18.05 -18.29
N THR A 51 3.78 -18.64 -17.19
CA THR A 51 3.21 -18.44 -15.85
C THR A 51 3.65 -17.13 -15.22
N TRP A 52 2.82 -16.52 -14.38
CA TRP A 52 3.15 -15.26 -13.71
C TRP A 52 3.62 -15.50 -12.26
N ALA A 53 4.81 -15.00 -11.95
CA ALA A 53 5.38 -14.96 -10.62
C ALA A 53 5.08 -13.62 -9.92
N VAL A 54 4.86 -13.68 -8.60
CA VAL A 54 4.66 -12.53 -7.73
C VAL A 54 5.98 -12.24 -7.03
N VAL A 55 6.53 -11.04 -7.24
CA VAL A 55 7.79 -10.63 -6.61
C VAL A 55 7.60 -9.31 -5.87
N THR A 56 7.70 -9.36 -4.54
CA THR A 56 7.64 -8.18 -3.69
C THR A 56 8.96 -7.39 -3.76
N LEU A 57 8.90 -6.09 -4.03
CA LEU A 57 10.08 -5.23 -4.23
C LEU A 57 10.42 -4.37 -3.01
N SER A 58 9.49 -4.23 -2.07
CA SER A 58 9.69 -3.53 -0.80
C SER A 58 9.03 -4.29 0.35
N LYS A 59 9.60 -4.19 1.55
CA LYS A 59 8.98 -4.70 2.77
C LYS A 59 8.38 -3.54 3.52
N ASP A 60 7.18 -3.73 4.05
CA ASP A 60 6.50 -2.69 4.81
C ASP A 60 7.28 -2.39 6.09
N GLN A 61 7.52 -1.11 6.34
CA GLN A 61 8.29 -0.65 7.50
C GLN A 61 7.33 -0.28 8.63
N THR A 62 6.84 -1.30 9.31
CA THR A 62 5.87 -1.20 10.41
C THR A 62 6.41 -1.81 11.70
N GLY A 63 5.71 -1.59 12.82
CA GLY A 63 6.04 -2.23 14.10
C GLY A 63 5.74 -3.73 14.17
N ASP A 64 5.24 -4.35 13.09
CA ASP A 64 5.04 -5.80 12.96
C ASP A 64 6.12 -6.47 12.08
N ASN A 65 7.00 -5.68 11.44
CA ASN A 65 8.10 -6.21 10.65
C ASN A 65 9.28 -6.56 11.58
N GLU A 66 9.65 -7.84 11.64
CA GLU A 66 10.73 -8.35 12.48
C GLU A 66 12.08 -7.63 12.26
N GLU A 67 12.40 -7.21 11.03
CA GLU A 67 13.63 -6.48 10.72
C GLU A 67 13.60 -5.06 11.32
N GLU A 68 12.45 -4.40 11.28
CA GLU A 68 12.27 -3.07 11.87
C GLU A 68 12.19 -3.13 13.39
N ILE A 69 11.55 -4.18 13.95
CA ILE A 69 11.55 -4.45 15.39
C ILE A 69 12.98 -4.64 15.88
N ALA A 70 13.76 -5.49 15.22
CA ALA A 70 15.15 -5.73 15.58
C ALA A 70 15.99 -4.46 15.50
N ARG A 71 15.81 -3.64 14.43
CA ARG A 71 16.48 -2.35 14.28
C ARG A 71 16.15 -1.41 15.44
N LEU A 72 14.88 -1.23 15.76
CA LEU A 72 14.42 -0.34 16.84
C LEU A 72 14.90 -0.81 18.22
N GLN A 73 14.88 -2.12 18.50
CA GLN A 73 15.42 -2.68 19.74
C GLN A 73 16.93 -2.45 19.88
N GLN A 74 17.66 -2.48 18.76
CA GLN A 74 19.09 -2.18 18.74
C GLN A 74 19.37 -0.68 18.93
N GLU A 75 18.58 0.19 18.32
CA GLU A 75 18.74 1.65 18.42
C GLU A 75 18.30 2.22 19.78
N HIS A 76 17.31 1.58 20.42
CA HIS A 76 16.73 2.00 21.71
C HIS A 76 16.85 0.90 22.78
N PRO A 77 18.07 0.52 23.19
CA PRO A 77 18.26 -0.52 24.18
C PRO A 77 17.61 -0.11 25.51
N ASN A 78 16.85 -1.03 26.11
CA ASN A 78 16.09 -0.86 27.36
C ASN A 78 14.77 -0.07 27.25
N GLU A 79 14.27 0.18 26.03
CA GLU A 79 12.97 0.82 25.81
C GLU A 79 11.95 -0.15 25.23
N GLU A 80 11.61 -1.21 25.97
CA GLU A 80 10.62 -2.21 25.51
C GLU A 80 9.25 -1.60 25.18
N ALA A 81 8.91 -0.47 25.80
CA ALA A 81 7.67 0.27 25.53
C ALA A 81 7.68 1.01 24.19
N ALA A 82 8.84 1.15 23.52
CA ALA A 82 8.95 1.85 22.24
C ALA A 82 8.15 1.16 21.14
N ILE A 83 8.00 -0.17 21.22
CA ILE A 83 7.19 -0.96 20.29
C ILE A 83 6.13 -1.72 21.08
N LYS A 84 4.86 -1.42 20.85
CA LYS A 84 3.74 -2.05 21.54
C LYS A 84 2.61 -2.33 20.56
N ASN A 85 2.14 -3.58 20.51
CA ASN A 85 1.03 -4.03 19.67
C ASN A 85 1.22 -3.64 18.19
N GLY A 86 2.41 -3.91 17.64
CA GLY A 86 2.71 -3.59 16.23
C GLY A 86 2.95 -2.10 15.95
N LYS A 87 3.07 -1.26 16.98
CA LYS A 87 3.18 0.19 16.83
C LYS A 87 4.42 0.77 17.50
N VAL A 88 5.08 1.70 16.82
CA VAL A 88 6.23 2.48 17.31
C VAL A 88 5.70 3.73 18.01
N LEU A 89 5.66 3.71 19.35
CA LEU A 89 5.10 4.79 20.16
C LEU A 89 3.73 5.28 19.65
N GLY A 90 2.85 4.34 19.30
CA GLY A 90 1.50 4.60 18.78
C GLY A 90 1.37 4.76 17.27
N MET A 91 2.49 4.80 16.52
CA MET A 91 2.51 4.86 15.05
C MET A 91 2.56 3.47 14.44
N THR A 92 1.81 3.22 13.36
CA THR A 92 1.87 1.94 12.64
C THR A 92 3.20 1.78 11.89
N VAL A 93 3.72 2.86 11.32
CA VAL A 93 4.99 2.89 10.57
C VAL A 93 6.19 3.14 11.47
N SER A 94 7.33 2.52 11.14
CA SER A 94 8.65 2.78 11.74
C SER A 94 9.49 3.78 10.92
N CYS A 95 9.09 4.03 9.67
CA CYS A 95 9.79 4.91 8.75
C CYS A 95 8.81 5.83 8.02
N ALA A 96 9.07 7.14 8.04
CA ALA A 96 8.26 8.15 7.34
C ALA A 96 9.06 9.44 7.15
N PHE A 97 8.63 10.30 6.22
CA PHE A 97 8.99 11.72 6.23
C PHE A 97 8.14 12.47 7.26
N GLY A 98 8.62 13.61 7.77
CA GLY A 98 7.86 14.39 8.74
C GLY A 98 7.83 13.75 10.13
N ASP A 99 6.67 13.68 10.80
CA ASP A 99 6.49 13.15 12.16
C ASP A 99 7.54 13.65 13.15
N PHE A 100 7.77 14.96 13.12
CA PHE A 100 8.78 15.63 13.96
C PHE A 100 8.82 15.17 15.44
N PRO A 101 7.69 14.94 16.14
CA PRO A 101 7.73 14.49 17.53
C PRO A 101 8.51 13.18 17.72
N TRP A 102 8.40 12.21 16.80
CA TRP A 102 9.13 10.95 16.89
C TRP A 102 10.62 11.07 16.53
N LYS A 103 11.07 12.24 16.10
CA LYS A 103 12.44 12.47 15.61
C LYS A 103 13.23 13.46 16.45
N SER A 104 12.64 14.01 17.49
CA SER A 104 13.17 15.16 18.22
C SER A 104 13.07 14.99 19.72
N SER A 105 14.02 15.59 20.43
CA SER A 105 14.03 15.59 21.90
C SER A 105 12.81 16.30 22.49
N TYR A 106 12.45 15.92 23.71
CA TYR A 106 11.40 16.62 24.48
C TYR A 106 11.63 18.13 24.55
N ASP A 107 12.86 18.56 24.82
CA ASP A 107 13.17 19.98 25.00
C ASP A 107 13.03 20.76 23.69
N THR A 108 13.42 20.17 22.56
CA THR A 108 13.18 20.73 21.22
C THR A 108 11.68 20.86 20.94
N GLN A 109 10.89 19.82 21.23
CA GLN A 109 9.44 19.87 21.06
C GLN A 109 8.80 20.95 21.94
N LEU A 110 9.24 21.07 23.19
CA LEU A 110 8.73 22.07 24.13
C LEU A 110 9.05 23.50 23.67
N GLU A 111 10.29 23.73 23.20
CA GLU A 111 10.72 25.04 22.68
C GLU A 111 9.90 25.43 21.45
N LEU A 112 9.79 24.53 20.47
CA LEU A 112 9.04 24.80 19.23
C LEU A 112 7.54 24.92 19.48
N GLY A 113 6.98 24.11 20.39
CA GLY A 113 5.59 24.21 20.83
C GLY A 113 5.26 25.58 21.41
N LYS A 114 6.13 26.12 22.28
CA LYS A 114 5.97 27.48 22.83
C LYS A 114 6.09 28.57 21.78
N ARG A 115 6.98 28.41 20.78
CA ARG A 115 7.25 29.44 19.76
C ARG A 115 6.25 29.47 18.62
N PHE A 116 5.70 28.32 18.25
CA PHE A 116 4.88 28.17 17.03
C PHE A 116 3.47 27.64 17.32
N PHE A 117 3.04 27.67 18.59
CA PHE A 117 1.71 27.20 19.05
C PHE A 117 1.37 25.77 18.55
N THR A 118 2.37 24.88 18.49
CA THR A 118 2.16 23.49 18.04
C THR A 118 1.68 22.60 19.19
N ARG A 119 1.50 21.30 18.92
CA ARG A 119 1.11 20.28 19.91
C ARG A 119 2.01 20.31 21.15
N ARG A 120 1.47 19.81 22.27
CA ARG A 120 2.25 19.48 23.47
C ARG A 120 3.34 18.46 23.11
N PRO A 121 4.52 18.52 23.75
CA PRO A 121 5.55 17.52 23.55
C PRO A 121 5.05 16.14 23.98
N MET A 122 5.61 15.09 23.40
CA MET A 122 5.41 13.71 23.89
C MET A 122 5.87 13.60 25.34
N GLU A 123 5.34 12.63 26.08
CA GLU A 123 5.73 12.44 27.48
C GLU A 123 7.23 12.10 27.57
N LYS A 124 7.92 12.67 28.57
CA LYS A 124 9.37 12.43 28.75
C LYS A 124 9.70 10.95 28.91
N SER A 125 8.80 10.19 29.54
CA SER A 125 8.96 8.75 29.75
C SER A 125 8.85 7.92 28.48
N GLU A 126 8.28 8.47 27.41
CA GLU A 126 8.09 7.80 26.12
C GLU A 126 9.09 8.28 25.06
N ASN A 127 9.81 9.39 25.31
CA ASN A 127 10.72 10.02 24.37
C ASN A 127 12.14 10.15 24.95
N LEU A 128 12.75 9.00 25.26
CA LEU A 128 14.04 8.90 25.95
C LEU A 128 15.22 9.02 24.98
N THR A 129 15.19 8.31 23.85
CA THR A 129 16.31 8.27 22.88
C THR A 129 15.88 8.48 21.42
N PRO A 130 15.16 9.58 21.08
CA PRO A 130 14.80 9.86 19.68
C PRO A 130 16.07 9.98 18.81
N PRO A 131 15.98 9.66 17.50
CA PRO A 131 14.75 9.43 16.73
C PRO A 131 14.25 7.98 16.75
N TYR A 132 12.94 7.80 16.93
CA TYR A 132 12.25 6.51 16.81
C TYR A 132 11.74 6.23 15.38
N LEU A 133 11.46 7.28 14.62
CA LEU A 133 11.13 7.20 13.19
C LEU A 133 12.28 7.75 12.35
N ILE A 134 12.60 7.08 11.25
CA ILE A 134 13.60 7.57 10.28
C ILE A 134 12.96 7.76 8.90
N ALA A 135 13.59 8.58 8.05
CA ALA A 135 13.14 8.78 6.67
C ALA A 135 14.03 8.04 5.65
N LYS A 136 15.02 7.28 6.13
CA LYS A 136 15.99 6.59 5.29
C LYS A 136 15.30 5.41 4.57
N PRO A 137 15.30 5.38 3.22
CA PRO A 137 14.64 4.30 2.51
C PRO A 137 15.45 3.01 2.56
N VAL A 138 14.74 1.88 2.49
CA VAL A 138 15.34 0.61 2.06
C VAL A 138 15.32 0.57 0.53
N VAL A 139 16.49 0.30 -0.06
CA VAL A 139 16.67 0.28 -1.52
C VAL A 139 16.89 -1.15 -2.00
N THR A 140 16.09 -1.59 -2.97
CA THR A 140 16.29 -2.85 -3.70
C THR A 140 16.59 -2.58 -5.17
N VAL A 141 17.37 -3.45 -5.79
CA VAL A 141 17.79 -3.32 -7.19
C VAL A 141 17.50 -4.63 -7.91
N ARG A 142 16.85 -4.56 -9.07
CA ARG A 142 16.46 -5.73 -9.86
C ARG A 142 16.65 -5.47 -11.35
N LYS A 143 17.13 -6.47 -12.08
CA LYS A 143 17.15 -6.45 -13.54
C LYS A 143 15.84 -6.98 -14.11
N LEU A 144 15.27 -6.29 -15.09
CA LEU A 144 14.03 -6.67 -15.79
C LEU A 144 14.37 -7.24 -17.16
N GLU A 145 14.29 -8.57 -17.31
CA GLU A 145 14.61 -9.24 -18.58
C GLU A 145 13.36 -9.84 -19.26
N LEU A 146 12.31 -10.11 -18.48
CA LEU A 146 11.08 -10.76 -18.94
C LEU A 146 9.93 -9.75 -19.03
N GLN A 147 8.81 -10.17 -19.64
CA GLN A 147 7.57 -9.39 -19.59
C GLN A 147 7.15 -9.23 -18.14
N SER A 148 6.88 -7.99 -17.73
CA SER A 148 6.55 -7.72 -16.35
C SER A 148 5.71 -6.47 -16.19
N PHE A 149 4.87 -6.44 -15.18
CA PHE A 149 4.18 -5.23 -14.73
C PHE A 149 4.49 -4.97 -13.27
N LEU A 150 4.54 -3.71 -12.91
CA LEU A 150 4.82 -3.24 -11.56
C LEU A 150 3.60 -2.52 -11.02
N ILE A 151 3.07 -2.99 -9.89
CA ILE A 151 2.07 -2.29 -9.10
C ILE A 151 2.78 -1.53 -7.98
N LEU A 152 2.52 -0.23 -7.91
CA LEU A 152 2.85 0.62 -6.76
C LEU A 152 1.55 1.03 -6.12
N ALA A 153 1.38 0.74 -4.83
CA ALA A 153 0.20 1.20 -4.12
C ALA A 153 0.46 1.53 -2.66
N THR A 154 -0.38 2.38 -2.11
CA THR A 154 -0.47 2.65 -0.66
C THR A 154 -1.03 1.43 0.07
N ASP A 155 -0.82 1.39 1.39
CA ASP A 155 -1.38 0.41 2.33
C ASP A 155 -2.89 0.23 2.15
N GLY A 156 -3.63 1.27 1.77
CA GLY A 156 -5.06 1.18 1.48
C GLY A 156 -5.45 0.04 0.53
N LEU A 157 -4.62 -0.29 -0.48
CA LEU A 157 -4.84 -1.48 -1.30
C LEU A 157 -4.41 -2.77 -0.57
N TRP A 158 -3.21 -2.76 0.02
CA TRP A 158 -2.56 -3.96 0.57
C TRP A 158 -3.20 -4.46 1.88
N GLU A 159 -3.94 -3.61 2.57
CA GLU A 159 -4.78 -3.97 3.71
C GLU A 159 -6.00 -4.79 3.29
N VAL A 160 -6.51 -4.61 2.07
CA VAL A 160 -7.71 -5.31 1.59
C VAL A 160 -7.43 -6.39 0.55
N CYS A 161 -6.25 -6.39 -0.08
CA CYS A 161 -5.84 -7.38 -1.07
C CYS A 161 -4.43 -7.90 -0.78
N THR A 162 -4.21 -9.19 -0.97
CA THR A 162 -2.87 -9.80 -0.96
C THR A 162 -2.12 -9.51 -2.26
N ASN A 163 -0.78 -9.59 -2.21
CA ASN A 163 0.07 -9.41 -3.40
C ASN A 163 -0.34 -10.34 -4.56
N ARG A 164 -0.73 -11.58 -4.23
CA ARG A 164 -1.13 -12.59 -5.22
C ARG A 164 -2.43 -12.24 -5.89
N GLU A 165 -3.44 -11.82 -5.13
CA GLU A 165 -4.75 -11.44 -5.66
C GLU A 165 -4.63 -10.23 -6.59
N VAL A 166 -3.82 -9.23 -6.21
CA VAL A 166 -3.59 -8.05 -7.07
C VAL A 166 -2.90 -8.44 -8.38
N VAL A 167 -1.87 -9.28 -8.34
CA VAL A 167 -1.20 -9.76 -9.56
C VAL A 167 -2.15 -10.58 -10.42
N ASP A 168 -2.95 -11.46 -9.82
CA ASP A 168 -3.95 -12.26 -10.53
C ASP A 168 -4.99 -11.40 -11.24
N LEU A 169 -5.52 -10.36 -10.56
CA LEU A 169 -6.44 -9.40 -11.17
C LEU A 169 -5.83 -8.70 -12.40
N VAL A 170 -4.56 -8.28 -12.33
CA VAL A 170 -3.88 -7.69 -13.50
C VAL A 170 -3.73 -8.71 -14.63
N VAL A 171 -3.38 -9.97 -14.33
CA VAL A 171 -3.27 -11.03 -15.34
C VAL A 171 -4.61 -11.30 -16.02
N ARG A 172 -5.69 -11.43 -15.26
CA ARG A 172 -7.04 -11.61 -15.82
C ARG A 172 -7.49 -10.39 -16.66
N TRP A 173 -7.13 -9.19 -16.22
CA TRP A 173 -7.36 -7.96 -16.98
C TRP A 173 -6.59 -7.95 -18.30
N LEU A 174 -5.34 -8.43 -18.31
CA LEU A 174 -4.52 -8.58 -19.52
C LEU A 174 -5.11 -9.63 -20.48
N GLU A 175 -5.56 -10.77 -19.97
CA GLU A 175 -6.21 -11.82 -20.76
C GLU A 175 -7.49 -11.32 -21.45
N ALA A 176 -8.26 -10.47 -20.76
CA ALA A 176 -9.53 -9.94 -21.25
C ALA A 176 -9.39 -8.77 -22.24
N GLN A 177 -8.17 -8.32 -22.56
CA GLN A 177 -7.97 -7.26 -23.55
C GLN A 177 -8.46 -7.70 -24.94
N PRO A 178 -9.15 -6.82 -25.71
CA PRO A 178 -9.71 -7.18 -27.02
C PRO A 178 -8.70 -7.71 -28.04
N ASP A 179 -7.47 -7.19 -27.99
CA ASP A 179 -6.36 -7.58 -28.87
C ASP A 179 -5.55 -8.78 -28.31
N SER A 180 -5.96 -9.33 -27.17
CA SER A 180 -5.30 -10.49 -26.56
C SER A 180 -5.49 -11.74 -27.41
N THR A 181 -4.41 -12.21 -28.02
CA THR A 181 -4.38 -13.43 -28.85
C THR A 181 -3.94 -14.67 -28.07
N LYS A 182 -3.64 -14.52 -26.77
CA LYS A 182 -3.07 -15.58 -25.94
C LYS A 182 -4.01 -15.90 -24.79
N GLU A 183 -4.38 -17.17 -24.64
CA GLU A 183 -4.74 -17.68 -23.31
C GLU A 183 -3.48 -17.59 -22.44
N MET A 184 -3.41 -16.61 -21.53
CA MET A 184 -2.37 -16.65 -20.52
C MET A 184 -2.67 -17.83 -19.57
N LYS A 185 -1.62 -18.52 -19.14
CA LYS A 185 -1.71 -19.69 -18.26
C LYS A 185 -0.91 -19.38 -17.02
N MET A 186 -1.55 -19.27 -15.87
CA MET A 186 -0.84 -19.23 -14.58
C MET A 186 -0.51 -20.66 -14.12
N THR A 187 0.38 -20.81 -13.13
CA THR A 187 0.77 -22.13 -12.58
C THR A 187 -0.44 -22.95 -12.08
N PRO A 188 -0.36 -24.29 -11.94
CA PRO A 188 -1.47 -25.13 -11.47
C PRO A 188 -2.10 -24.78 -10.11
N MET A 189 -1.47 -23.92 -9.29
CA MET A 189 -2.07 -23.38 -8.06
C MET A 189 -3.05 -22.22 -8.30
N THR A 190 -3.21 -21.74 -9.54
CA THR A 190 -3.91 -20.51 -9.94
C THR A 190 -4.68 -20.69 -11.25
N VAL A 191 -5.30 -21.84 -11.55
CA VAL A 191 -6.13 -21.99 -12.77
C VAL A 191 -7.39 -22.81 -12.50
N TRP A 192 -8.00 -22.68 -11.32
CA TRP A 192 -9.21 -23.43 -10.99
C TRP A 192 -10.51 -22.74 -11.45
N TRP A 193 -10.49 -21.41 -11.67
CA TRP A 193 -11.66 -20.62 -12.09
C TRP A 193 -12.06 -20.76 -13.57
N LYS A 194 -11.27 -21.45 -14.41
CA LYS A 194 -11.71 -21.84 -15.77
C LYS A 194 -12.70 -23.03 -15.76
N SER A 195 -13.03 -23.58 -14.60
CA SER A 195 -13.84 -24.79 -14.48
C SER A 195 -15.34 -24.52 -14.29
N GLU A 196 -15.76 -23.30 -13.94
CA GLU A 196 -17.18 -22.99 -13.70
C GLU A 196 -17.58 -21.61 -14.25
N PRO A 197 -18.82 -21.45 -14.77
CA PRO A 197 -19.31 -20.15 -15.20
C PRO A 197 -19.28 -19.18 -14.02
N GLN A 198 -18.69 -17.99 -14.23
CA GLN A 198 -18.83 -16.89 -13.28
C GLN A 198 -20.31 -16.51 -13.20
N GLN A 199 -21.02 -17.05 -12.21
CA GLN A 199 -22.35 -16.56 -11.87
C GLN A 199 -22.21 -15.12 -11.39
N GLU A 200 -23.06 -14.22 -11.90
CA GLU A 200 -23.30 -12.96 -11.23
C GLU A 200 -23.65 -13.27 -9.78
N ALA A 201 -22.89 -12.71 -8.84
CA ALA A 201 -23.17 -12.93 -7.44
C ALA A 201 -24.57 -12.37 -7.13
N ASN A 202 -25.51 -13.29 -6.91
CA ASN A 202 -26.89 -12.98 -6.55
C ASN A 202 -26.94 -12.58 -5.08
N TYR A 203 -26.42 -11.39 -4.76
CA TYR A 203 -26.58 -10.81 -3.44
C TYR A 203 -28.05 -10.41 -3.28
N ALA A 204 -28.63 -10.71 -2.11
CA ALA A 204 -29.96 -10.22 -1.78
C ALA A 204 -30.00 -8.68 -1.98
N PRO A 205 -31.09 -8.12 -2.53
CA PRO A 205 -31.19 -6.71 -2.95
C PRO A 205 -31.12 -5.68 -1.81
N GLU A 206 -30.82 -6.13 -0.60
CA GLU A 206 -30.68 -5.32 0.60
C GLU A 206 -29.43 -5.82 1.35
N PHE A 207 -28.26 -5.32 0.99
CA PHE A 207 -27.08 -5.50 1.83
C PHE A 207 -27.26 -4.65 3.08
N ASP A 208 -27.67 -5.30 4.16
CA ASP A 208 -27.68 -4.68 5.47
C ASP A 208 -26.23 -4.37 5.88
N PHE A 209 -25.86 -3.08 5.90
CA PHE A 209 -24.55 -2.63 6.37
C PHE A 209 -24.25 -3.03 7.82
N LEU A 210 -25.27 -3.43 8.62
CA LEU A 210 -25.05 -4.06 9.92
C LEU A 210 -24.34 -5.41 9.79
N GLN A 211 -24.39 -6.09 8.65
CA GLN A 211 -23.60 -7.29 8.39
C GLN A 211 -22.09 -7.02 8.49
N ARG A 212 -21.61 -5.80 8.21
CA ARG A 212 -20.21 -5.42 8.50
C ARG A 212 -19.82 -5.64 9.96
N TRP A 213 -20.77 -5.50 10.88
CA TRP A 213 -20.60 -5.74 12.31
C TRP A 213 -20.85 -7.21 12.69
N ASN A 214 -21.37 -8.03 11.77
CA ASN A 214 -21.57 -9.47 11.90
C ASN A 214 -20.47 -10.26 11.17
N GLU A 215 -19.20 -9.86 11.33
CA GLU A 215 -18.04 -10.54 10.74
C GLU A 215 -18.00 -10.59 9.20
N PHE A 216 -18.78 -9.75 8.51
CA PHE A 216 -18.72 -9.69 7.05
C PHE A 216 -17.35 -9.22 6.58
N ASP A 217 -16.68 -10.09 5.83
CA ASP A 217 -15.36 -9.82 5.29
C ASP A 217 -15.44 -8.73 4.21
N VAL A 218 -14.90 -7.56 4.53
CA VAL A 218 -14.83 -6.39 3.64
C VAL A 218 -13.58 -6.40 2.76
N ARG A 219 -12.67 -7.36 2.94
CA ARG A 219 -11.50 -7.56 2.09
C ARG A 219 -11.92 -8.05 0.70
N PHE A 220 -10.95 -8.07 -0.21
CA PHE A 220 -11.14 -8.71 -1.49
C PHE A 220 -11.48 -10.18 -1.32
N ARG A 221 -12.35 -10.67 -2.20
CA ARG A 221 -12.86 -12.04 -2.24
C ARG A 221 -12.93 -12.45 -3.70
N GLU A 222 -12.41 -13.62 -4.03
CA GLU A 222 -12.32 -14.06 -5.43
C GLU A 222 -13.71 -14.21 -6.07
N GLU A 223 -14.71 -14.66 -5.31
CA GLU A 223 -16.11 -14.74 -5.74
C GLU A 223 -16.74 -13.38 -6.10
N ARG A 224 -16.12 -12.28 -5.67
CA ARG A 224 -16.54 -10.91 -5.99
C ARG A 224 -15.84 -10.34 -7.21
N THR A 225 -14.91 -11.08 -7.82
CA THR A 225 -14.07 -10.56 -8.90
C THR A 225 -14.90 -10.08 -10.08
N VAL A 226 -14.52 -8.92 -10.63
CA VAL A 226 -15.05 -8.40 -11.89
C VAL A 226 -13.91 -8.04 -12.83
N ILE A 227 -14.03 -8.44 -14.09
CA ILE A 227 -13.10 -8.04 -15.15
C ILE A 227 -13.72 -6.87 -15.92
N GLN A 228 -13.48 -5.68 -15.41
CA GLN A 228 -13.98 -4.40 -15.94
C GLN A 228 -12.84 -3.37 -16.07
N ASP A 229 -13.19 -2.17 -16.56
CA ASP A 229 -12.28 -1.05 -16.71
C ASP A 229 -11.05 -1.42 -17.57
N LEU A 230 -11.30 -2.07 -18.72
CA LEU A 230 -10.25 -2.54 -19.65
C LEU A 230 -9.38 -1.41 -20.22
N ASN A 231 -9.78 -0.16 -20.05
CA ASN A 231 -8.99 1.03 -20.39
C ASN A 231 -8.08 1.52 -19.26
N ASN A 232 -8.23 1.02 -18.03
CA ASN A 232 -7.41 1.42 -16.89
C ASN A 232 -7.34 0.33 -15.80
N VAL A 233 -6.22 -0.39 -15.77
CA VAL A 233 -5.96 -1.46 -14.79
C VAL A 233 -5.96 -0.97 -13.33
N ALA A 234 -5.57 0.28 -13.05
CA ALA A 234 -5.58 0.79 -11.67
C ALA A 234 -7.01 0.99 -11.16
N VAL A 235 -7.92 1.44 -12.03
CA VAL A 235 -9.36 1.53 -11.72
C VAL A 235 -9.96 0.14 -11.54
N HIS A 236 -9.58 -0.82 -12.39
CA HIS A 236 -9.96 -2.22 -12.25
C HIS A 236 -9.56 -2.80 -10.88
N LEU A 237 -8.32 -2.55 -10.44
CA LEU A 237 -7.83 -2.98 -9.12
C LEU A 237 -8.60 -2.31 -7.98
N LEU A 238 -8.83 -0.99 -8.06
CA LEU A 238 -9.58 -0.22 -7.06
C LEU A 238 -11.03 -0.73 -6.95
N ARG A 239 -11.69 -1.04 -8.07
CA ARG A 239 -13.06 -1.58 -8.08
C ARG A 239 -13.12 -2.91 -7.32
N ASN A 240 -12.20 -3.82 -7.62
CA ASN A 240 -12.14 -5.13 -6.97
C ASN A 240 -11.82 -5.00 -5.47
N ALA A 241 -10.86 -4.15 -5.10
CA ALA A 241 -10.54 -3.84 -3.69
C ALA A 241 -11.73 -3.24 -2.92
N CYS A 242 -12.58 -2.46 -3.59
CA CYS A 242 -13.75 -1.83 -2.99
C CYS A 242 -15.00 -2.73 -2.97
N GLY A 243 -15.00 -3.91 -3.59
CA GLY A 243 -16.12 -4.85 -3.51
C GLY A 243 -16.46 -5.58 -4.80
N GLY A 244 -15.80 -5.26 -5.92
CA GLY A 244 -15.97 -5.97 -7.18
C GLY A 244 -17.41 -5.95 -7.70
N ASN A 245 -18.03 -7.13 -7.85
CA ASN A 245 -19.43 -7.28 -8.29
C ASN A 245 -20.46 -6.92 -7.20
N HIS A 246 -20.04 -6.76 -5.94
CA HIS A 246 -20.94 -6.42 -4.84
C HIS A 246 -21.25 -4.91 -4.85
N ARG A 247 -22.28 -4.53 -5.60
CA ARG A 247 -22.64 -3.12 -5.86
C ARG A 247 -22.85 -2.28 -4.60
N GLU A 248 -23.54 -2.80 -3.59
CA GLU A 248 -23.82 -2.04 -2.36
C GLU A 248 -22.57 -1.80 -1.51
N LEU A 249 -21.70 -2.80 -1.35
CA LEU A 249 -20.41 -2.65 -0.69
C LEU A 249 -19.54 -1.61 -1.41
N LEU A 250 -19.43 -1.70 -2.73
CA LEU A 250 -18.68 -0.74 -3.55
C LEU A 250 -19.25 0.68 -3.43
N ALA A 251 -20.56 0.85 -3.64
CA ALA A 251 -21.23 2.16 -3.54
C ALA A 251 -21.13 2.74 -2.14
N GLY A 252 -21.34 1.92 -1.10
CA GLY A 252 -21.21 2.29 0.30
C GLY A 252 -19.80 2.75 0.64
N LYS A 253 -18.78 1.98 0.27
CA LYS A 253 -17.38 2.39 0.48
C LYS A 253 -17.08 3.72 -0.19
N LEU A 254 -17.61 4.00 -1.38
CA LEU A 254 -17.33 5.25 -2.12
C LEU A 254 -18.20 6.44 -1.71
N ALA A 255 -19.40 6.22 -1.14
CA ALA A 255 -20.32 7.28 -0.77
C ALA A 255 -19.80 8.14 0.40
N PHE A 256 -19.08 7.55 1.36
CA PHE A 256 -18.53 8.31 2.49
C PHE A 256 -17.48 9.33 2.04
N GLN A 257 -17.66 10.57 2.48
CA GLN A 257 -16.76 11.71 2.25
C GLN A 257 -15.89 12.01 3.47
N PRO A 258 -14.77 12.74 3.31
CA PRO A 258 -14.00 13.24 4.45
C PRO A 258 -14.87 14.08 5.41
N PRO A 259 -14.69 13.95 6.74
CA PRO A 259 -13.69 13.12 7.43
C PRO A 259 -14.13 11.67 7.68
N TYR A 260 -15.38 11.30 7.37
CA TYR A 260 -15.96 9.99 7.72
C TYR A 260 -15.45 8.84 6.85
N SER A 261 -14.96 9.12 5.64
CA SER A 261 -14.40 8.14 4.73
C SER A 261 -13.33 7.25 5.38
N ARG A 262 -12.52 7.82 6.29
CA ARG A 262 -11.41 7.11 6.96
C ARG A 262 -11.86 5.96 7.86
N ALA A 263 -13.10 5.97 8.35
CA ALA A 263 -13.66 4.84 9.13
C ALA A 263 -14.11 3.67 8.25
N VAL A 264 -14.19 3.89 6.93
CA VAL A 264 -14.77 2.95 5.97
C VAL A 264 -13.73 2.40 5.02
N ARG A 265 -12.77 3.22 4.60
CA ARG A 265 -11.65 2.87 3.74
C ARG A 265 -10.46 3.76 4.03
N ASP A 266 -9.29 3.24 3.74
CA ASP A 266 -8.10 4.06 3.62
C ASP A 266 -8.07 4.80 2.26
N ASP A 267 -7.18 5.77 2.14
CA ASP A 267 -6.85 6.39 0.86
C ASP A 267 -6.08 5.38 0.00
N MET A 268 -6.62 5.08 -1.18
CA MET A 268 -6.02 4.13 -2.12
C MET A 268 -5.43 4.89 -3.29
N THR A 269 -4.11 4.83 -3.43
CA THR A 269 -3.41 5.28 -4.64
C THR A 269 -2.75 4.07 -5.28
N ILE A 270 -3.00 3.86 -6.58
CA ILE A 270 -2.49 2.71 -7.34
C ILE A 270 -1.90 3.22 -8.65
N GLN A 271 -0.68 2.77 -8.96
CA GLN A 271 -0.04 2.95 -10.27
C GLN A 271 0.38 1.59 -10.80
N VAL A 272 0.14 1.33 -12.08
CA VAL A 272 0.58 0.11 -12.75
C VAL A 272 1.42 0.48 -13.96
N ILE A 273 2.63 -0.07 -14.03
CA ILE A 273 3.61 0.23 -15.07
C ILE A 273 3.93 -1.08 -15.80
N PHE A 274 3.81 -1.09 -17.12
CA PHE A 274 4.09 -2.27 -17.94
C PHE A 274 5.48 -2.18 -18.59
N PHE A 275 6.23 -3.27 -18.54
CA PHE A 275 7.58 -3.41 -19.12
C PHE A 275 7.63 -4.58 -20.09
N ASN A 276 8.30 -4.37 -21.23
CA ASN A 276 8.50 -5.39 -22.26
C ASN A 276 7.19 -6.03 -22.79
N MET A 277 6.10 -5.26 -22.83
CA MET A 277 4.79 -5.70 -23.32
C MET A 277 4.36 -4.86 -24.54
N PRO A 278 4.81 -5.20 -25.75
CA PRO A 278 4.53 -4.43 -26.97
C PRO A 278 3.05 -4.48 -27.38
N ASP A 279 2.30 -5.49 -26.96
CA ASP A 279 0.89 -5.65 -27.31
C ASP A 279 -0.03 -4.64 -26.59
N LEU A 280 0.47 -3.93 -25.57
CA LEU A 280 -0.28 -2.91 -24.80
C LEU A 280 0.04 -1.47 -25.20
N SER A 281 1.00 -1.25 -26.11
CA SER A 281 1.48 0.10 -26.46
C SER A 281 0.67 0.74 -27.60
N ARG A 282 -0.65 0.86 -27.46
CA ARG A 282 -1.51 1.61 -28.39
C ARG A 282 -2.31 2.69 -27.69
#